data_AF-A0A800M746-F1
#
_entry.id   AF-A0A800M746-F1
#
_cell.length_a   1.000
_cell.length_b   1.000
_cell.length_c   1.000
_cell.angle_alpha   90.00
_cell.angle_beta   90.00
_cell.angle_gamma   90.00
#
_symmetry.space_group_name_H-M   'P 1'
#
loop_
_entity.id
_entity.type
_entity.pdbx_description
1 polymer ?
#
loop_
_entity_poly.entity_id
_entity_poly.type
_entity_poly.pdbx_seq_one_letter_code
_entity_poly.pdbx_strand_id
1 'polypeptide(L)'
;ALFLKDNFLQVREESAQGQGLHLDALAQLAGCSIEHAEFGRIIQNNYSHIFGADFLSQNADNSENITKRTTERFLGLMADSPLLASSCESG
;
A
#
# COMPACT_ATOMS: atom_id res chain seq x y z
N ALA A 1 1.03 -7.60 -9.24
CA ALA A 1 0.93 -8.34 -7.96
C ALA A 1 -0.49 -8.88 -7.82
N LEU A 2 -0.66 -10.20 -7.67
CA LEU A 2 -2.00 -10.82 -7.53
C LEU A 2 -2.67 -10.42 -6.20
N PHE A 3 -1.89 -10.27 -5.13
CA PHE A 3 -2.37 -9.97 -3.78
C PHE A 3 -3.18 -8.67 -3.66
N LEU A 4 -2.65 -7.53 -4.15
CA LEU A 4 -3.35 -6.24 -4.10
C LEU A 4 -4.64 -6.24 -4.91
N LYS A 5 -4.68 -6.99 -6.02
CA LYS A 5 -5.89 -7.11 -6.85
C LYS A 5 -6.99 -7.86 -6.11
N ASP A 6 -6.63 -8.97 -5.47
CA ASP A 6 -7.59 -9.86 -4.81
C ASP A 6 -8.07 -9.30 -3.45
N ASN A 7 -7.26 -8.47 -2.80
CA ASN A 7 -7.51 -7.96 -1.43
C ASN A 7 -7.60 -6.43 -1.38
N PHE A 8 -7.89 -5.77 -2.52
CA PHE A 8 -7.80 -4.31 -2.63
C PHE A 8 -8.61 -3.56 -1.55
N LEU A 9 -9.85 -4.00 -1.30
CA LEU A 9 -10.75 -3.35 -0.36
C LEU A 9 -10.24 -3.47 1.08
N GLN A 10 -9.79 -4.66 1.46
CA GLN A 10 -9.24 -4.93 2.79
C GLN A 10 -7.93 -4.17 3.00
N VAL A 11 -7.00 -4.25 2.04
CA VAL A 11 -5.73 -3.51 2.12
C VAL A 11 -5.98 -2.02 2.24
N ARG A 12 -6.93 -1.47 1.48
CA ARG A 12 -7.29 -0.05 1.59
C ARG A 12 -7.86 0.28 2.97
N GLU A 13 -8.82 -0.48 3.46
CA GLU A 13 -9.43 -0.23 4.78
C GLU A 13 -8.39 -0.29 5.90
N GLU A 14 -7.59 -1.35 5.91
CA GLU A 14 -6.52 -1.55 6.89
C GLU A 14 -5.42 -0.49 6.78
N SER A 15 -5.10 -0.04 5.56
CA SER A 15 -4.20 1.10 5.33
C SER A 15 -4.72 2.40 5.94
N ALA A 16 -6.04 2.65 5.89
CA ALA A 16 -6.65 3.81 6.54
C ALA A 16 -6.58 3.71 8.08
N GLN A 17 -6.70 2.48 8.61
CA GLN A 17 -6.60 2.20 10.04
C GLN A 17 -5.14 2.15 10.53
N GLY A 18 -4.19 1.94 9.63
CA GLY A 18 -2.77 1.76 9.93
C GLY A 18 -2.44 0.39 10.53
N GLN A 19 -3.34 -0.58 10.42
CA GLN A 19 -3.16 -1.92 10.96
C GLN A 19 -4.10 -2.92 10.29
N GLY A 20 -3.72 -4.20 10.27
CA GLY A 20 -4.57 -5.30 9.82
C GLY A 20 -3.77 -6.41 9.11
N LEU A 21 -4.39 -7.58 8.96
CA LEU A 21 -3.69 -8.78 8.48
C LEU A 21 -3.25 -8.67 7.01
N HIS A 22 -4.01 -7.98 6.17
CA HIS A 22 -3.67 -7.77 4.77
C HIS A 22 -2.60 -6.69 4.60
N LEU A 23 -2.60 -5.67 5.47
CA LEU A 23 -1.55 -4.67 5.52
C LEU A 23 -0.23 -5.28 6.00
N ASP A 24 -0.27 -6.14 7.03
CA ASP A 24 0.88 -6.90 7.51
C ASP A 24 1.43 -7.83 6.41
N ALA A 25 0.55 -8.54 5.71
CA ALA A 25 0.92 -9.37 4.58
C ALA A 25 1.54 -8.55 3.43
N LEU A 26 1.05 -7.32 3.19
CA LEU A 26 1.63 -6.42 2.20
C LEU A 26 3.07 -6.03 2.56
N ALA A 27 3.34 -5.76 3.85
CA ALA A 27 4.69 -5.49 4.35
C ALA A 27 5.62 -6.68 4.09
N GLN A 28 5.16 -7.89 4.41
CA GLN A 28 5.92 -9.13 4.19
C GLN A 28 6.19 -9.38 2.71
N LEU A 29 5.21 -9.16 1.84
CA LEU A 29 5.36 -9.31 0.39
C LEU A 29 6.30 -8.26 -0.22
N ALA A 30 6.40 -7.08 0.40
CA ALA A 30 7.38 -6.05 0.05
C ALA A 30 8.79 -6.33 0.64
N GLY A 31 8.95 -7.44 1.37
CA GLY A 31 10.21 -7.80 2.02
C GLY A 31 10.59 -6.84 3.14
N CYS A 32 9.62 -6.20 3.78
CA CYS A 32 9.84 -5.28 4.88
C CYS A 32 10.26 -6.01 6.16
N SER A 33 11.36 -5.57 6.76
CA SER A 33 11.87 -6.03 8.07
C SER A 33 11.50 -5.08 9.23
N ILE A 34 10.81 -3.97 8.94
CA ILE A 34 10.27 -3.09 9.98
C ILE A 34 9.12 -3.74 10.75
N GLU A 35 8.90 -3.30 11.98
CA GLU A 35 7.74 -3.70 12.76
C GLU A 35 6.44 -3.33 12.03
N HIS A 36 5.48 -4.25 12.03
CA HIS A 36 4.21 -4.07 11.33
C HIS A 36 3.46 -2.80 11.77
N ALA A 37 3.52 -2.47 13.06
CA ALA A 37 2.92 -1.25 13.60
C ALA A 37 3.55 0.02 13.00
N GLU A 38 4.86 0.02 12.77
CA GLU A 38 5.57 1.16 12.19
C GLU A 38 5.31 1.26 10.68
N PHE A 39 5.30 0.12 9.98
CA PHE A 39 4.89 0.06 8.58
C PHE A 39 3.47 0.62 8.42
N GLY A 40 2.52 0.12 9.22
CA GLY A 40 1.13 0.52 9.17
C GLY A 40 0.94 2.02 9.46
N ARG A 41 1.69 2.58 10.42
CA ARG A 41 1.72 4.03 10.69
C ARG A 41 2.18 4.84 9.47
N ILE A 42 3.22 4.39 8.77
CA ILE A 42 3.71 5.08 7.57
C ILE A 42 2.67 5.02 6.45
N ILE A 43 2.06 3.85 6.22
CA ILE A 43 1.03 3.70 5.20
C ILE A 43 -0.19 4.57 5.52
N GLN A 44 -0.63 4.61 6.78
CA GLN A 44 -1.73 5.46 7.23
C GLN A 44 -1.45 6.94 7.00
N ASN A 45 -0.26 7.42 7.35
CA ASN A 45 0.14 8.82 7.14
C ASN A 45 0.16 9.22 5.66
N ASN A 46 0.36 8.25 4.76
CA ASN A 46 0.40 8.45 3.32
C ASN A 46 -0.85 7.91 2.60
N TYR A 47 -1.90 7.58 3.35
CA TYR A 47 -3.09 6.92 2.82
C TYR A 47 -3.73 7.69 1.66
N SER A 48 -3.86 9.01 1.79
CA SER A 48 -4.44 9.87 0.75
C SER A 48 -3.59 9.92 -0.52
N HIS A 49 -2.27 9.79 -0.40
CA HIS A 49 -1.38 9.73 -1.54
C HIS A 49 -1.52 8.39 -2.28
N ILE A 50 -1.59 7.28 -1.54
CA ILE A 50 -1.71 5.92 -2.11
C ILE A 50 -3.10 5.70 -2.72
N PHE A 51 -4.16 6.01 -1.96
CA PHE A 51 -5.55 5.64 -2.27
C PHE A 51 -6.48 6.81 -2.62
N GLY A 52 -6.08 8.06 -2.34
CA GLY A 52 -7.01 9.20 -2.31
C GLY A 52 -7.31 9.88 -3.65
N ALA A 53 -6.50 9.67 -4.69
CA ALA A 53 -6.64 10.47 -5.92
C ALA A 53 -7.67 9.94 -6.94
N ASP A 54 -8.19 8.70 -6.81
CA ASP A 54 -8.97 8.09 -7.91
C ASP A 54 -10.38 7.62 -7.55
N PHE A 55 -10.80 7.69 -6.28
CA PHE A 55 -12.13 7.15 -5.92
C PHE A 55 -13.28 8.12 -6.24
N LEU A 56 -12.99 9.41 -6.38
CA LEU A 56 -14.00 10.47 -6.62
C LEU A 56 -14.04 10.96 -8.06
N SER A 57 -13.05 10.61 -8.87
CA SER A 57 -12.94 10.98 -10.27
C SER A 57 -12.86 9.70 -11.09
N GLN A 58 -13.81 9.52 -12.00
CA GLN A 58 -13.87 8.48 -13.04
C GLN A 58 -14.85 7.33 -12.74
N ASN A 59 -16.10 7.65 -13.05
CA ASN A 59 -16.99 6.72 -13.75
C ASN A 59 -16.16 5.92 -14.79
N ALA A 60 -16.01 4.61 -14.57
CA ALA A 60 -15.46 3.62 -15.52
C ALA A 60 -13.93 3.38 -15.59
N ASP A 61 -13.17 3.50 -14.50
CA ASP A 61 -11.80 2.95 -14.46
C ASP A 61 -11.83 1.45 -14.05
N ASN A 62 -11.33 0.56 -14.92
CA ASN A 62 -11.35 -0.89 -14.71
C ASN A 62 -10.52 -1.26 -13.46
N SER A 63 -10.94 -2.26 -12.67
CA SER A 63 -10.29 -2.66 -11.39
C SER A 63 -8.77 -2.88 -11.51
N GLU A 64 -8.32 -3.30 -12.69
CA GLU A 64 -6.91 -3.48 -13.04
C GLU A 64 -6.12 -2.16 -13.07
N ASN A 65 -6.70 -1.08 -13.60
CA ASN A 65 -6.07 0.25 -13.64
C ASN A 65 -5.87 0.82 -12.23
N ILE A 66 -6.87 0.67 -11.37
CA ILE A 66 -6.84 1.14 -9.98
C ILE A 66 -5.76 0.40 -9.20
N THR A 67 -5.73 -0.93 -9.33
CA THR A 67 -4.72 -1.77 -8.65
C THR A 67 -3.31 -1.43 -9.12
N LYS A 68 -3.11 -1.24 -10.44
CA LYS A 68 -1.82 -0.87 -11.02
C LYS A 68 -1.35 0.48 -10.48
N ARG A 69 -2.19 1.51 -10.53
CA ARG A 69 -1.85 2.86 -10.07
C ARG A 69 -1.57 2.90 -8.56
N THR A 70 -2.34 2.13 -7.78
CA THR A 70 -2.11 1.97 -6.33
C THR A 70 -0.76 1.30 -6.08
N THR A 71 -0.43 0.25 -6.84
CA THR A 71 0.88 -0.42 -6.75
C THR A 71 2.03 0.54 -7.07
N GLU A 72 1.90 1.34 -8.13
CA GLU A 72 2.91 2.34 -8.52
C GLU A 72 3.12 3.41 -7.44
N ARG A 73 2.04 3.92 -6.83
CA ARG A 73 2.13 4.88 -5.72
C ARG A 73 2.75 4.27 -4.47
N PHE A 74 2.43 3.01 -4.19
CA PHE A 74 3.02 2.29 -3.07
C PHE A 74 4.53 2.09 -3.26
N LEU A 75 4.96 1.69 -4.47
CA LEU A 75 6.38 1.59 -4.83
C LEU A 75 7.08 2.97 -4.75
N GLY A 76 6.43 4.03 -5.22
CA GLY A 76 6.93 5.40 -5.09
C GLY A 76 7.13 5.79 -3.62
N LEU A 77 6.16 5.53 -2.75
CA LEU A 77 6.29 5.78 -1.32
C LEU A 77 7.46 5.00 -0.69
N MET A 78 7.66 3.75 -1.09
CA MET A 78 8.79 2.95 -0.59
C MET A 78 10.13 3.55 -1.00
N ALA A 79 10.25 4.03 -2.24
CA ALA A 79 11.46 4.69 -2.74
C ALA A 79 11.70 6.06 -2.07
N ASP A 80 10.64 6.83 -1.83
CA ASP A 80 10.73 8.20 -1.28
C ASP A 80 10.89 8.22 0.25
N SER A 81 10.53 7.14 0.94
CA SER A 81 10.69 6.99 2.39
C SER A 81 12.02 6.29 2.70
N PRO A 82 13.03 6.99 3.26
CA PRO A 82 14.32 6.36 3.58
C PRO A 82 14.20 5.16 4.52
N LEU A 83 13.19 5.16 5.42
CA LEU A 83 12.96 4.05 6.32
C LEU A 83 12.40 2.84 5.57
N LEU A 84 11.43 3.03 4.67
CA LEU A 84 10.91 1.93 3.87
C LEU A 84 11.95 1.45 2.86
N ALA A 85 12.68 2.33 2.19
CA ALA A 85 13.73 1.98 1.23
C ALA A 85 14.87 1.15 1.85
N SER A 86 15.17 1.37 3.13
CA SER A 86 16.22 0.62 3.83
C SER A 86 15.71 -0.66 4.50
N SER A 87 14.41 -0.79 4.70
CA SER A 87 13.83 -1.88 5.48
C SER A 87 13.00 -2.84 4.65
N CYS A 88 12.46 -2.38 3.54
CA CYS A 88 11.78 -3.13 2.50
C CYS A 88 12.75 -3.23 1.32
N GLU A 89 12.76 -4.37 0.62
CA GLU A 89 13.89 -4.85 -0.20
C GLU A 89 15.07 -5.42 0.62
N SER A 90 14.87 -6.65 1.10
CA SER A 90 15.96 -7.58 1.45
C SER A 90 15.55 -9.02 1.11
N GLY A 91 15.12 -9.23 -0.14
CA GLY A 91 14.83 -10.53 -0.73
C GLY A 91 15.37 -10.63 -2.14
#